data_AF-A0A2A3ELW1-F1
#
_entry.id   AF-A0A2A3ELW1-F1
#
_cell.length_a   1.000
_cell.length_b   1.000
_cell.length_c   1.000
_cell.angle_alpha   90.00
_cell.angle_beta   90.00
_cell.angle_gamma   90.00
#
_symmetry.space_group_name_H-M   'P 1'
#
loop_
_entity.id
_entity.type
_entity.pdbx_description
1 polymer ?
#
loop_
_entity_poly.entity_id
_entity_poly.type
_entity_poly.pdbx_seq_one_letter_code
_entity_poly.pdbx_strand_id
1 'polypeptide(L)'
;MNVTEEELNNGKKQISTIARGIIPELEFPEAEEALRATKKLLVVRHPFERLLSAYRDKLENSVAGREHGTLHFYQKYGSKIVEKYREANFTRPKRNQEIRQKGVPPPAGIEPTFREFVQYLIHTDLPNYGDDHWMPYYWFCALCIVDYDIIAKVETLYQDQIYAIHKLNLQGIIKPRWQHNRNHSNASKIYFSQLNRDMVEKLYEKFKLDFELFDYSPYEYYQYVTIF
;
A
#
# COMPACT_ATOMS: atom_id res chain seq x y z
N MET A 1 -3.85 -0.43 -32.53
CA MET A 1 -5.04 -0.91 -31.79
C MET A 1 -5.64 0.28 -31.08
N ASN A 2 -6.93 0.58 -31.28
CA ASN A 2 -7.56 1.80 -30.75
C ASN A 2 -8.50 1.44 -29.60
N VAL A 3 -8.06 1.67 -28.37
CA VAL A 3 -8.95 1.75 -27.21
C VAL A 3 -9.44 3.19 -27.10
N THR A 4 -10.74 3.38 -26.93
CA THR A 4 -11.33 4.73 -26.89
C THR A 4 -11.19 5.37 -25.51
N GLU A 5 -11.23 6.70 -25.43
CA GLU A 5 -11.28 7.39 -24.14
C GLU A 5 -12.53 7.02 -23.33
N GLU A 6 -13.65 6.73 -24.00
CA GLU A 6 -14.87 6.25 -23.34
C GLU A 6 -14.63 4.91 -22.64
N GLU A 7 -13.95 3.97 -23.31
CA GLU A 7 -13.58 2.68 -22.72
C GLU A 7 -12.65 2.85 -21.51
N LEU A 8 -11.70 3.79 -21.56
CA LEU A 8 -10.80 4.07 -20.45
C LEU A 8 -11.52 4.71 -19.25
N ASN A 9 -12.59 5.47 -19.48
CA ASN A 9 -13.29 6.23 -18.43
C ASN A 9 -14.58 5.54 -17.92
N ASN A 10 -15.06 4.46 -18.53
CA ASN A 10 -16.34 3.84 -18.15
C ASN A 10 -16.32 3.03 -16.83
N GLY A 11 -15.14 2.73 -16.29
CA GLY A 11 -14.96 2.02 -15.01
C GLY A 11 -15.36 0.53 -15.00
N LYS A 12 -15.77 -0.05 -16.14
CA LYS A 12 -16.22 -1.46 -16.23
C LYS A 12 -15.07 -2.46 -16.11
N LYS A 13 -13.86 -2.07 -16.51
CA LYS A 13 -12.64 -2.88 -16.41
C LYS A 13 -11.54 -2.05 -15.75
N GLN A 14 -10.65 -2.70 -15.01
CA GLN A 14 -9.44 -2.04 -14.53
C GLN A 14 -8.58 -1.63 -15.72
N ILE A 15 -7.95 -0.45 -15.62
CA ILE A 15 -7.06 0.08 -16.67
C ILE A 15 -5.92 -0.90 -16.95
N SER A 16 -5.40 -1.59 -15.93
CA SER A 16 -4.38 -2.64 -16.08
C SER A 16 -4.85 -3.80 -16.97
N THR A 17 -6.11 -4.24 -16.82
CA THR A 17 -6.71 -5.28 -17.67
C THR A 17 -6.85 -4.82 -19.11
N ILE A 18 -7.28 -3.57 -19.33
CA ILE A 18 -7.38 -2.98 -20.68
C ILE A 18 -5.98 -2.91 -21.31
N ALA A 19 -4.99 -2.40 -20.57
CA ALA A 19 -3.62 -2.29 -21.02
C ALA A 19 -3.03 -3.66 -21.41
N ARG A 20 -3.25 -4.72 -20.62
CA ARG A 20 -2.78 -6.08 -20.92
C ARG A 20 -3.43 -6.70 -22.16
N GLY A 21 -4.63 -6.25 -22.55
CA GLY A 21 -5.25 -6.67 -23.81
C GLY A 21 -4.57 -6.09 -25.05
N ILE A 22 -3.86 -4.95 -24.90
CA ILE A 22 -3.16 -4.27 -26.00
C ILE A 22 -1.66 -4.59 -25.98
N ILE A 23 -1.08 -4.63 -24.77
CA ILE A 23 0.32 -4.88 -24.49
C ILE A 23 0.37 -6.22 -23.74
N PRO A 24 0.41 -7.35 -24.46
CA PRO A 24 0.45 -8.66 -23.82
C PRO A 24 1.72 -8.84 -23.01
N GLU A 25 1.74 -9.90 -22.20
CA GLU A 25 2.96 -10.34 -21.54
C GLU A 25 4.04 -10.66 -22.58
N LEU A 26 5.26 -10.22 -22.31
CA LEU A 26 6.42 -10.44 -23.16
C LEU A 26 7.30 -11.50 -22.50
N GLU A 27 7.83 -12.41 -23.31
CA GLU A 27 8.84 -13.38 -22.89
C GLU A 27 10.25 -12.80 -23.09
N PHE A 28 11.25 -13.47 -22.53
CA PHE A 28 12.64 -13.15 -22.85
C PHE A 28 13.00 -13.67 -24.26
N PRO A 29 13.75 -12.91 -25.08
CA PRO A 29 14.45 -11.66 -24.74
C PRO A 29 13.65 -10.36 -24.96
N GLU A 30 12.48 -10.40 -25.58
CA GLU A 30 11.69 -9.22 -25.95
C GLU A 30 11.30 -8.35 -24.74
N ALA A 31 11.01 -8.99 -23.60
CA ALA A 31 10.72 -8.31 -22.34
C ALA A 31 11.90 -7.45 -21.87
N GLU A 32 13.14 -7.94 -22.03
CA GLU A 32 14.34 -7.20 -21.64
C GLU A 32 14.57 -6.01 -22.57
N GLU A 33 14.38 -6.20 -23.89
CA GLU A 33 14.48 -5.12 -24.87
C GLU A 33 13.45 -4.02 -24.59
N ALA A 34 12.19 -4.40 -24.37
CA ALA A 34 11.12 -3.48 -24.00
C ALA A 34 11.42 -2.76 -22.68
N LEU A 35 11.92 -3.47 -21.67
CA LEU A 35 12.32 -2.87 -20.39
C LEU A 35 13.42 -1.84 -20.59
N ARG A 36 14.42 -2.10 -21.43
CA ARG A 36 15.51 -1.14 -21.74
C ARG A 36 15.03 0.06 -22.54
N ALA A 37 14.09 -0.13 -23.48
CA ALA A 37 13.62 0.91 -24.39
C ALA A 37 12.55 1.84 -23.80
N THR A 38 11.89 1.46 -22.71
CA THR A 38 10.76 2.22 -22.13
C THR A 38 11.18 3.16 -21.02
N LYS A 39 10.37 4.18 -20.75
CA LYS A 39 10.52 5.02 -19.55
C LYS A 39 9.82 4.37 -18.37
N LYS A 40 10.50 4.33 -17.23
CA LYS A 40 10.07 3.62 -16.01
C LYS A 40 9.74 4.61 -14.90
N LEU A 41 8.51 4.53 -14.40
CA LEU A 41 8.01 5.34 -13.30
C LEU A 41 7.73 4.43 -12.10
N LEU A 42 8.25 4.80 -10.94
CA LEU A 42 7.89 4.21 -9.66
C LEU A 42 7.10 5.22 -8.84
N VAL A 43 6.03 4.78 -8.20
CA VAL A 43 5.28 5.59 -7.22
C VAL A 43 5.43 4.96 -5.85
N VAL A 44 6.02 5.71 -4.92
CA VAL A 44 6.24 5.28 -3.54
C VAL A 44 5.40 6.10 -2.56
N ARG A 45 5.29 5.62 -1.33
CA ARG A 45 4.61 6.29 -0.22
C ARG A 45 5.42 6.03 1.05
N HIS A 46 5.29 6.89 2.05
CA HIS A 46 5.88 6.66 3.36
C HIS A 46 5.60 5.21 3.83
N PRO A 47 6.63 4.39 4.19
CA PRO A 47 6.44 2.95 4.40
C PRO A 47 5.36 2.63 5.42
N PHE A 48 5.32 3.35 6.54
CA PHE A 48 4.28 3.16 7.57
C PHE A 48 2.88 3.59 7.11
N GLU A 49 2.77 4.63 6.27
CA GLU A 49 1.49 5.04 5.70
C GLU A 49 0.96 4.00 4.71
N ARG A 50 1.86 3.41 3.91
CA ARG A 50 1.51 2.31 3.00
C ARG A 50 1.00 1.10 3.78
N LEU A 51 1.70 0.69 4.84
CA LEU A 51 1.29 -0.44 5.67
C LEU A 51 -0.05 -0.20 6.36
N LEU A 52 -0.26 1.00 6.90
CA LEU A 52 -1.55 1.36 7.50
C LEU A 52 -2.67 1.37 6.44
N SER A 53 -2.40 1.91 5.26
CA SER A 53 -3.36 1.89 4.15
C SER A 53 -3.71 0.46 3.75
N ALA A 54 -2.73 -0.43 3.65
CA ALA A 54 -2.93 -1.84 3.31
C ALA A 54 -3.75 -2.57 4.39
N TYR A 55 -3.43 -2.37 5.67
CA TYR A 55 -4.22 -2.93 6.77
C TYR A 55 -5.68 -2.50 6.70
N ARG A 56 -5.93 -1.19 6.56
CA ARG A 56 -7.28 -0.63 6.54
C ARG A 56 -8.09 -1.06 5.32
N ASP A 57 -7.44 -1.17 4.17
CA ASP A 57 -8.08 -1.61 2.93
C ASP A 57 -8.34 -3.12 2.92
N LYS A 58 -7.44 -3.94 3.48
CA LYS A 58 -7.49 -5.40 3.31
C LYS A 58 -7.95 -6.19 4.53
N LEU A 59 -7.64 -5.74 5.73
CA LEU A 59 -7.75 -6.55 6.95
C LEU A 59 -8.65 -5.95 8.04
N GLU A 60 -8.82 -4.62 8.08
CA GLU A 60 -9.57 -3.94 9.13
C GLU A 60 -11.06 -4.29 9.17
N ASN A 61 -11.65 -4.59 8.01
CA ASN A 61 -13.09 -4.85 7.92
C ASN A 61 -13.44 -5.87 6.83
N SER A 62 -13.65 -7.12 7.24
CA SER A 62 -14.01 -8.21 6.34
C SER A 62 -15.44 -8.11 5.79
N VAL A 63 -16.24 -7.17 6.31
CA VAL A 63 -17.66 -6.95 5.96
C VAL A 63 -17.83 -5.76 5.00
N ALA A 64 -16.77 -4.99 4.73
CA ALA A 64 -16.81 -3.76 3.94
C ALA A 64 -17.19 -3.91 2.46
N GLY A 65 -17.42 -5.14 1.97
CA GLY A 65 -17.92 -5.42 0.63
C GLY A 65 -16.97 -6.26 -0.24
N ARG A 66 -17.46 -6.72 -1.39
CA ARG A 66 -16.72 -7.60 -2.31
C ARG A 66 -15.69 -6.87 -3.18
N GLU A 67 -15.85 -5.56 -3.40
CA GLU A 67 -14.99 -4.80 -4.33
C GLU A 67 -13.53 -4.67 -3.87
N HIS A 68 -13.24 -4.86 -2.57
CA HIS A 68 -11.89 -4.70 -2.02
C HIS A 68 -11.20 -6.04 -1.63
N GLY A 69 -11.88 -7.18 -1.83
CA GLY A 69 -11.33 -8.50 -1.50
C GLY A 69 -11.12 -8.75 0.00
N THR A 70 -11.72 -7.96 0.89
CA THR A 70 -11.41 -7.98 2.34
C THR A 70 -11.68 -9.34 3.00
N LEU A 71 -12.76 -10.02 2.64
CA LEU A 71 -13.03 -11.38 3.15
C LEU A 71 -11.97 -12.38 2.68
N HIS A 72 -11.52 -12.28 1.42
CA HIS A 72 -10.44 -13.13 0.90
C HIS A 72 -9.14 -12.88 1.67
N PHE A 73 -8.78 -11.62 1.92
CA PHE A 73 -7.59 -11.26 2.71
C PHE A 73 -7.69 -11.74 4.16
N TYR A 74 -8.87 -11.62 4.77
CA TYR A 74 -9.13 -12.19 6.10
C TYR A 74 -8.91 -13.71 6.09
N GLN A 75 -9.47 -14.45 5.14
CA GLN A 75 -9.31 -15.90 5.06
C GLN A 75 -7.87 -16.33 4.80
N LYS A 76 -7.14 -15.60 3.93
CA LYS A 76 -5.77 -15.93 3.55
C LYS A 76 -4.74 -15.58 4.64
N TYR A 77 -4.90 -14.42 5.27
CA TYR A 77 -3.97 -13.87 6.25
C TYR A 77 -4.61 -13.59 7.61
N GLY A 78 -5.73 -12.86 7.64
CA GLY A 78 -6.32 -12.36 8.87
C GLY A 78 -6.60 -13.41 9.93
N SER A 79 -7.21 -14.54 9.56
CA SER A 79 -7.50 -15.66 10.47
C SER A 79 -6.24 -16.22 11.13
N LYS A 80 -5.15 -16.40 10.36
CA LYS A 80 -3.87 -16.91 10.84
C LYS A 80 -3.14 -15.91 11.73
N ILE A 81 -3.25 -14.61 11.41
CA ILE A 81 -2.71 -13.53 12.25
C ILE A 81 -3.39 -13.57 13.62
N VAL A 82 -4.72 -13.66 13.63
CA VAL A 82 -5.50 -13.76 14.85
C VAL A 82 -5.17 -15.00 15.65
N GLU A 83 -5.16 -16.17 15.02
CA GLU A 83 -4.85 -17.44 15.67
C GLU A 83 -3.48 -17.41 16.36
N LYS A 84 -2.50 -16.75 15.75
CA LYS A 84 -1.13 -16.72 16.26
C LYS A 84 -0.88 -15.65 17.33
N TYR A 85 -1.50 -14.47 17.19
CA TYR A 85 -1.10 -13.29 17.96
C TYR A 85 -2.17 -12.79 18.95
N ARG A 86 -3.40 -13.28 18.89
CA ARG A 86 -4.48 -12.82 19.77
C ARG A 86 -4.30 -13.36 21.19
N GLU A 87 -4.21 -12.45 22.15
CA GLU A 87 -4.11 -12.79 23.56
C GLU A 87 -5.46 -13.29 24.12
N ALA A 88 -5.41 -14.14 25.15
CA ALA A 88 -6.62 -14.75 25.75
C ALA A 88 -7.56 -13.71 26.40
N ASN A 89 -7.01 -12.60 26.90
CA ASN A 89 -7.74 -11.47 27.49
C ASN A 89 -8.08 -10.37 26.46
N PHE A 90 -8.13 -10.73 25.17
CA PHE A 90 -8.38 -9.78 24.08
C PHE A 90 -9.64 -8.94 24.31
N THR A 91 -9.46 -7.62 24.29
CA THR A 91 -10.54 -6.64 24.23
C THR A 91 -10.56 -5.98 22.85
N ARG A 92 -11.75 -5.93 22.24
CA ARG A 92 -11.93 -5.25 20.95
C ARG A 92 -11.52 -3.76 21.05
N PRO A 93 -10.92 -3.20 19.98
CA PRO A 93 -10.57 -1.78 19.97
C PRO A 93 -11.79 -0.88 20.24
N LYS A 94 -11.56 0.19 21.00
CA LYS A 94 -12.59 1.20 21.30
C LYS A 94 -12.85 2.05 20.05
N ARG A 95 -13.99 2.74 20.03
CA ARG A 95 -14.39 3.62 18.92
C ARG A 95 -13.35 4.70 18.57
N ASN A 96 -12.53 5.13 19.54
CA ASN A 96 -11.47 6.12 19.32
C ASN A 96 -10.13 5.51 18.86
N GLN A 97 -10.05 4.18 18.75
CA GLN A 97 -8.86 3.44 18.32
C GLN A 97 -9.00 2.92 16.87
N GLU A 98 -10.14 3.19 16.21
CA GLU A 98 -10.41 2.79 14.83
C GLU A 98 -11.13 3.91 14.08
N ILE A 99 -10.88 4.03 12.78
CA ILE A 99 -11.57 4.98 11.91
C ILE A 99 -12.63 4.26 11.10
N ARG A 100 -13.89 4.56 11.37
CA ARG A 100 -15.03 4.02 10.62
C ARG A 100 -15.31 4.83 9.36
N GLN A 101 -15.45 4.13 8.24
CA GLN A 101 -15.89 4.74 6.99
C GLN A 101 -17.41 4.93 7.01
N LYS A 102 -17.88 6.11 6.58
CA LYS A 102 -19.32 6.41 6.52
C LYS A 102 -20.00 5.52 5.48
N GLY A 103 -21.10 4.87 5.86
CA GLY A 103 -21.86 4.00 4.96
C GLY A 103 -21.31 2.56 4.84
N VAL A 104 -20.22 2.24 5.54
CA VAL A 104 -19.66 0.89 5.57
C VAL A 104 -20.12 0.16 6.86
N PRO A 105 -20.60 -1.10 6.77
CA PRO A 105 -20.95 -1.89 7.95
C PRO A 105 -19.76 -2.01 8.93
N PRO A 106 -20.00 -2.15 10.25
CA PRO A 106 -18.91 -2.39 11.19
C PRO A 106 -18.22 -3.75 10.94
N PRO A 107 -16.94 -3.89 11.31
CA PRO A 107 -16.25 -5.18 11.26
C PRO A 107 -16.96 -6.23 12.12
N ALA A 108 -16.82 -7.50 11.76
CA ALA A 108 -17.42 -8.61 12.51
C ALA A 108 -16.77 -8.80 13.90
N GLY A 109 -15.57 -8.23 14.08
CA GLY A 109 -14.73 -8.34 15.26
C GLY A 109 -14.04 -9.70 15.36
N ILE A 110 -13.85 -10.34 14.22
CA ILE A 110 -12.98 -11.51 14.05
C ILE A 110 -11.64 -11.10 13.42
N GLU A 111 -11.61 -9.95 12.76
CA GLU A 111 -10.48 -9.37 12.06
C GLU A 111 -9.27 -9.13 12.98
N PRO A 112 -8.03 -9.23 12.47
CA PRO A 112 -6.85 -8.85 13.24
C PRO A 112 -6.87 -7.35 13.55
N THR A 113 -6.35 -6.98 14.71
CA THR A 113 -6.05 -5.58 15.05
C THR A 113 -4.81 -5.09 14.32
N PHE A 114 -4.61 -3.78 14.28
CA PHE A 114 -3.39 -3.19 13.71
C PHE A 114 -2.13 -3.66 14.45
N ARG A 115 -2.21 -3.82 15.78
CA ARG A 115 -1.09 -4.35 16.59
C ARG A 115 -0.75 -5.79 16.19
N GLU A 116 -1.73 -6.67 16.06
CA GLU A 116 -1.54 -8.06 15.61
C GLU A 116 -0.97 -8.12 14.19
N PHE A 117 -1.45 -7.24 13.29
CA PHE A 117 -0.89 -7.10 11.93
C PHE A 117 0.57 -6.66 11.94
N VAL A 118 0.96 -5.69 12.77
CA VAL A 118 2.36 -5.26 12.90
C VAL A 118 3.24 -6.38 13.46
N GLN A 119 2.75 -7.14 14.45
CA GLN A 119 3.48 -8.33 14.93
C GLN A 119 3.67 -9.37 13.83
N TYR A 120 2.65 -9.59 12.98
CA TYR A 120 2.78 -10.43 11.81
C TYR A 120 3.88 -9.93 10.87
N LEU A 121 3.91 -8.64 10.52
CA LEU A 121 4.92 -8.09 9.62
C LEU A 121 6.35 -8.25 10.15
N ILE A 122 6.56 -7.99 11.45
CA ILE A 122 7.86 -8.09 12.10
C ILE A 122 8.40 -9.53 12.04
N HIS A 123 7.55 -10.52 12.33
CA HIS A 123 7.97 -11.92 12.48
C HIS A 123 7.81 -12.77 11.22
N THR A 124 7.29 -12.22 10.12
CA THR A 124 7.09 -12.95 8.87
C THR A 124 8.23 -12.69 7.90
N ASP A 125 8.67 -13.75 7.22
CA ASP A 125 9.54 -13.64 6.07
C ASP A 125 8.73 -13.16 4.85
N LEU A 126 8.60 -11.83 4.73
CA LEU A 126 7.76 -11.16 3.74
C LEU A 126 8.15 -11.48 2.28
N PRO A 127 9.44 -11.61 1.91
CA PRO A 127 9.82 -12.08 0.57
C PRO A 127 9.17 -13.40 0.14
N ASN A 128 8.99 -14.34 1.06
CA ASN A 128 8.48 -15.69 0.75
C ASN A 128 6.97 -15.86 1.05
N TYR A 129 6.43 -15.11 2.01
CA TYR A 129 5.05 -15.31 2.49
C TYR A 129 4.21 -14.03 2.56
N GLY A 130 4.78 -12.89 2.19
CA GLY A 130 4.11 -11.59 2.19
C GLY A 130 3.21 -11.38 0.98
N ASP A 131 2.31 -10.42 1.11
CA ASP A 131 1.47 -9.95 0.02
C ASP A 131 2.08 -8.70 -0.61
N ASP A 132 1.83 -8.46 -1.89
CA ASP A 132 2.33 -7.29 -2.62
C ASP A 132 1.94 -5.95 -1.96
N HIS A 133 0.81 -5.90 -1.25
CA HIS A 133 0.35 -4.70 -0.55
C HIS A 133 1.28 -4.24 0.59
N TRP A 134 1.98 -5.15 1.27
CA TRP A 134 2.87 -4.85 2.40
C TRP A 134 4.29 -5.41 2.24
N MET A 135 4.64 -5.85 1.04
CA MET A 135 6.01 -6.21 0.69
C MET A 135 6.88 -4.94 0.52
N PRO A 136 8.11 -4.92 1.05
CA PRO A 136 9.02 -3.79 0.84
C PRO A 136 9.22 -3.49 -0.65
N TYR A 137 9.29 -2.21 -1.02
CA TYR A 137 9.53 -1.76 -2.38
C TYR A 137 10.87 -2.26 -2.94
N TYR A 138 11.94 -2.27 -2.13
CA TYR A 138 13.25 -2.74 -2.59
C TYR A 138 13.22 -4.16 -3.14
N TRP A 139 12.32 -4.98 -2.64
CA TRP A 139 12.10 -6.34 -3.11
C TRP A 139 11.05 -6.39 -4.22
N PHE A 140 9.85 -5.89 -3.95
CA PHE A 140 8.70 -6.04 -4.86
C PHE A 140 8.90 -5.32 -6.20
N CYS A 141 9.56 -4.17 -6.20
CA CYS A 141 9.81 -3.37 -7.40
C CYS A 141 11.18 -3.64 -8.02
N ALA A 142 11.92 -4.65 -7.54
CA ALA A 142 13.21 -5.05 -8.10
C ALA A 142 14.19 -3.87 -8.32
N LEU A 143 14.32 -2.99 -7.32
CA LEU A 143 15.07 -1.72 -7.43
C LEU A 143 16.55 -1.91 -7.79
N CYS A 144 17.13 -3.08 -7.55
CA CYS A 144 18.49 -3.40 -7.95
C CYS A 144 18.64 -3.74 -9.45
N ILE A 145 17.55 -4.10 -10.12
CA ILE A 145 17.53 -4.60 -11.50
C ILE A 145 16.91 -3.56 -12.43
N VAL A 146 15.90 -2.83 -11.95
CA VAL A 146 15.14 -1.87 -12.75
C VAL A 146 15.66 -0.45 -12.51
N ASP A 147 16.21 0.16 -13.56
CA ASP A 147 16.65 1.56 -13.53
C ASP A 147 15.46 2.50 -13.77
N TYR A 148 14.91 3.07 -12.70
CA TYR A 148 13.74 3.93 -12.75
C TYR A 148 14.10 5.36 -13.17
N ASP A 149 13.47 5.86 -14.24
CA ASP A 149 13.68 7.23 -14.72
C ASP A 149 13.03 8.29 -13.81
N ILE A 150 11.93 7.93 -13.15
CA ILE A 150 11.16 8.83 -12.29
C ILE A 150 10.70 8.07 -11.04
N ILE A 151 10.94 8.65 -9.87
CA ILE A 151 10.39 8.18 -8.59
C ILE A 151 9.47 9.28 -8.06
N ALA A 152 8.17 9.01 -8.03
CA ALA A 152 7.12 9.90 -7.52
C ALA A 152 6.72 9.48 -6.10
N LYS A 153 6.27 10.44 -5.28
CA LYS A 153 5.75 10.18 -3.92
C LYS A 153 4.26 10.46 -3.87
N VAL A 154 3.50 9.64 -3.14
CA VAL A 154 2.05 9.82 -2.96
C VAL A 154 1.74 11.18 -2.32
N GLU A 155 2.61 11.63 -1.43
CA GLU A 155 2.53 12.89 -0.68
C GLU A 155 2.61 14.12 -1.61
N THR A 156 3.37 14.02 -2.70
CA THR A 156 3.56 15.07 -3.73
C THR A 156 2.98 14.69 -5.09
N LEU A 157 2.11 13.68 -5.15
CA LEU A 157 1.73 13.01 -6.40
C LEU A 157 1.16 13.95 -7.46
N TYR A 158 0.49 15.03 -7.06
CA TYR A 158 0.00 16.03 -8.01
C TYR A 158 1.15 16.75 -8.73
N GLN A 159 2.18 17.18 -7.99
CA GLN A 159 3.37 17.80 -8.56
C GLN A 159 4.18 16.80 -9.38
N ASP A 160 4.31 15.57 -8.87
CA ASP A 160 5.07 14.52 -9.55
C ASP A 160 4.39 14.06 -10.85
N GLN A 161 3.05 14.07 -10.91
CA GLN A 161 2.31 13.87 -12.15
C GLN A 161 2.62 14.95 -13.18
N ILE A 162 2.64 16.23 -12.78
CA ILE A 162 3.00 17.33 -13.69
C ILE A 162 4.42 17.12 -14.22
N TYR A 163 5.37 16.84 -13.33
CA TYR A 163 6.75 16.56 -13.71
C TYR A 163 6.85 15.39 -14.70
N ALA A 164 6.22 14.26 -14.40
CA ALA A 164 6.26 13.07 -15.25
C ALA A 164 5.63 13.32 -16.63
N ILE A 165 4.47 13.99 -16.69
CA ILE A 165 3.80 14.32 -17.95
C ILE A 165 4.70 15.18 -18.84
N HIS A 166 5.34 16.21 -18.28
CA HIS A 166 6.27 17.06 -19.02
C HIS A 166 7.55 16.30 -19.42
N LYS A 167 8.14 15.52 -18.52
CA LYS A 167 9.35 14.74 -18.78
C LYS A 167 9.17 13.72 -19.90
N LEU A 168 7.96 13.19 -20.04
CA LEU A 168 7.57 12.22 -21.08
C LEU A 168 6.98 12.88 -22.35
N ASN A 169 6.91 14.22 -22.41
CA ASN A 169 6.29 14.97 -23.51
C ASN A 169 4.81 14.62 -23.77
N LEU A 170 4.06 14.29 -22.71
CA LEU A 170 2.66 13.84 -22.79
C LEU A 170 1.64 14.95 -22.52
N GLN A 171 2.06 16.21 -22.39
CA GLN A 171 1.17 17.33 -22.04
C GLN A 171 -0.01 17.56 -23.00
N GLY A 172 0.11 17.12 -24.26
CA GLY A 172 -0.96 17.20 -25.26
C GLY A 172 -1.97 16.04 -25.21
N ILE A 173 -1.68 15.00 -24.42
CA ILE A 173 -2.43 13.73 -24.41
C ILE A 173 -3.12 13.52 -23.06
N ILE A 174 -2.41 13.74 -21.95
CA ILE A 174 -2.93 13.53 -20.60
C ILE A 174 -2.72 14.78 -19.74
N LYS A 175 -3.59 14.96 -18.75
CA LYS A 175 -3.52 16.02 -17.74
C LYS A 175 -3.43 15.40 -16.35
N PRO A 176 -2.75 16.07 -15.40
CA PRO A 176 -2.71 15.58 -14.02
C PRO A 176 -4.13 15.48 -13.48
N ARG A 177 -4.48 14.32 -12.92
CA ARG A 177 -5.76 14.10 -12.25
C ARG A 177 -5.48 13.95 -10.76
N TRP A 178 -6.16 14.75 -9.94
CA TRP A 178 -6.09 14.57 -8.49
C TRP A 178 -7.30 13.82 -7.96
N GLN A 179 -7.08 12.61 -7.45
CA GLN A 179 -8.15 11.73 -6.96
C GLN A 179 -7.99 11.32 -5.49
N HIS A 180 -6.95 11.78 -4.79
CA HIS A 180 -6.80 11.49 -3.36
C HIS A 180 -7.10 12.72 -2.52
N ASN A 181 -8.08 12.59 -1.61
CA ASN A 181 -8.29 13.60 -0.58
C ASN A 181 -7.08 13.61 0.35
N ARG A 182 -6.41 14.77 0.44
CA ARG A 182 -5.40 15.10 1.47
C ARG A 182 -6.04 15.26 2.86
N ASN A 183 -7.03 14.44 3.19
CA ASN A 183 -7.40 14.30 4.58
C ASN A 183 -6.24 13.53 5.20
N HIS A 184 -5.27 14.28 5.73
CA HIS A 184 -4.42 13.89 6.84
C HIS A 184 -5.34 13.54 8.02
N SER A 185 -6.12 12.48 7.85
CA SER A 185 -6.82 11.87 8.95
C SER A 185 -5.73 11.51 9.95
N ASN A 186 -5.98 11.79 11.22
CA ASN A 186 -5.13 11.43 12.35
C ASN A 186 -5.00 9.90 12.52
N ALA A 187 -5.19 9.11 11.45
CA ALA A 187 -5.12 7.67 11.40
C ALA A 187 -3.78 7.20 11.94
N SER A 188 -2.67 7.69 11.41
CA SER A 188 -1.34 7.24 11.82
C SER A 188 -1.13 7.41 13.31
N LYS A 189 -1.53 8.54 13.89
CA LYS A 189 -1.53 8.72 15.34
C LYS A 189 -2.46 7.74 16.07
N ILE A 190 -3.69 7.53 15.60
CA ILE A 190 -4.67 6.61 16.20
C ILE A 190 -4.14 5.17 16.19
N TYR A 191 -3.63 4.69 15.07
CA TYR A 191 -3.18 3.30 14.92
C TYR A 191 -1.81 3.07 15.56
N PHE A 192 -0.84 3.96 15.37
CA PHE A 192 0.48 3.81 16.00
C PHE A 192 0.46 4.02 17.52
N SER A 193 -0.54 4.72 18.07
CA SER A 193 -0.74 4.76 19.52
C SER A 193 -1.05 3.40 20.15
N GLN A 194 -1.46 2.41 19.35
CA GLN A 194 -1.70 1.04 19.82
C GLN A 194 -0.41 0.21 19.91
N LEU A 195 0.70 0.76 19.44
CA LEU A 195 2.01 0.12 19.45
C LEU A 195 2.87 0.67 20.58
N ASN A 196 3.86 -0.11 20.99
CA ASN A 196 4.95 0.37 21.83
C ASN A 196 6.16 0.72 20.96
N ARG A 197 7.16 1.37 21.58
CA ARG A 197 8.35 1.83 20.87
C ARG A 197 9.14 0.69 20.20
N ASP A 198 9.35 -0.41 20.91
CA ASP A 198 10.06 -1.60 20.39
C ASP A 198 9.42 -2.17 19.11
N MET A 199 8.08 -2.21 19.04
CA MET A 199 7.38 -2.65 17.83
C MET A 199 7.62 -1.69 16.65
N VAL A 200 7.61 -0.38 16.88
CA VAL A 200 7.85 0.59 15.80
C VAL A 200 9.31 0.55 15.34
N GLU A 201 10.25 0.38 16.26
CA GLU A 201 11.68 0.22 15.93
C GLU A 201 11.93 -1.06 15.12
N LYS A 202 11.38 -2.21 15.54
CA LYS A 202 11.47 -3.46 14.78
C LYS A 202 10.79 -3.38 13.42
N LEU A 203 9.65 -2.69 13.34
CA LEU A 203 8.96 -2.47 12.06
C LEU A 203 9.78 -1.55 11.15
N TYR A 204 10.41 -0.50 11.70
CA TYR A 204 11.34 0.33 10.94
C TYR A 204 12.50 -0.49 10.39
N GLU A 205 13.17 -1.29 11.22
CA GLU A 205 14.28 -2.13 10.78
C GLU A 205 13.86 -3.10 9.66
N LYS A 206 12.63 -3.65 9.73
CA LYS A 206 12.08 -4.52 8.67
C LYS A 206 11.94 -3.83 7.31
N PHE A 207 11.68 -2.52 7.30
CA PHE A 207 11.46 -1.70 6.10
C PHE A 207 12.56 -0.65 5.88
N LYS A 208 13.69 -0.75 6.58
CA LYS A 208 14.73 0.30 6.65
C LYS A 208 15.23 0.74 5.29
N LEU A 209 15.45 -0.20 4.38
CA LEU A 209 15.89 0.12 3.01
C LEU A 209 14.87 0.98 2.26
N ASP A 210 13.56 0.76 2.43
CA ASP A 210 12.55 1.63 1.82
C ASP A 210 12.58 3.05 2.42
N PHE A 211 12.86 3.17 3.72
CA PHE A 211 13.03 4.49 4.35
C PHE A 211 14.25 5.21 3.79
N GLU A 212 15.39 4.53 3.69
CA GLU A 212 16.65 5.11 3.21
C GLU A 212 16.60 5.44 1.72
N LEU A 213 16.12 4.52 0.89
CA LEU A 213 16.08 4.68 -0.57
C LEU A 213 15.17 5.83 -1.02
N PHE A 214 14.11 6.10 -0.26
CA PHE A 214 13.11 7.10 -0.62
C PHE A 214 13.10 8.31 0.30
N ASP A 215 14.12 8.47 1.15
CA ASP A 215 14.29 9.63 2.04
C ASP A 215 13.03 9.89 2.89
N TYR A 216 12.63 8.87 3.66
CA TYR A 216 11.56 8.95 4.65
C TYR A 216 12.13 8.85 6.07
N SER A 217 11.36 9.36 7.05
CA SER A 217 11.76 9.34 8.45
C SER A 217 10.70 8.69 9.34
N PRO A 218 11.09 7.77 10.25
CA PRO A 218 10.16 7.17 11.21
C PRO A 218 9.89 8.08 12.43
N TYR A 219 10.58 9.21 12.57
CA TYR A 219 10.66 9.94 13.86
C TYR A 219 9.32 10.42 14.40
N GLU A 220 8.42 10.86 13.53
CA GLU A 220 7.08 11.29 13.93
C GLU A 220 6.29 10.15 14.61
N TYR A 221 6.49 8.90 14.16
CA TYR A 221 5.76 7.75 14.67
C TYR A 221 6.22 7.31 16.05
N TYR A 222 7.47 7.58 16.43
CA TYR A 222 7.93 7.37 17.80
C TYR A 222 7.23 8.29 18.81
N GLN A 223 6.66 9.41 18.36
CA GLN A 223 5.89 10.31 19.21
C GLN A 223 4.43 9.85 19.40
N TYR A 224 3.97 8.89 18.59
CA TYR A 224 2.61 8.37 18.64
C TYR A 224 2.46 7.19 19.59
N VAL A 225 3.53 6.45 19.86
CA VAL A 225 3.49 5.20 20.63
C VAL A 225 3.04 5.45 22.08
N THR A 226 2.38 4.44 22.65
CA THR A 226 2.08 4.48 24.08
C THR A 226 3.34 4.16 24.88
N ILE A 227 3.61 4.96 25.91
CA ILE A 227 4.64 4.69 26.91
C ILE A 227 4.04 3.71 27.91
N PHE A 228 4.46 2.45 27.86
CA PHE A 228 4.14 1.43 28.85
C PHE A 228 5.37 1.18 29.72
#